data_AF-A0A7V6M514-F1
#
_entry.id   AF-A0A7V6M514-F1
#
_cell.length_a   1.000
_cell.length_b   1.000
_cell.length_c   1.000
_cell.angle_alpha   90.00
_cell.angle_beta   90.00
_cell.angle_gamma   90.00
#
_symmetry.space_group_name_H-M   'P 1'
#
loop_
_entity.id
_entity.type
_entity.pdbx_description
1 polymer ?
#
loop_
_entity_poly.entity_id
_entity_poly.type
_entity_poly.pdbx_seq_one_letter_code
_entity_poly.pdbx_strand_id
1 'polypeptide(L)'
;MNRNRNQQQTEVIRGICNIINQANTLKEVLTVKNISLPGGYAETVAKNIKDINPSQLRKFFDTAKIAQQRKSFESSCNTLFTLVPQMAYSVGRELCDPNLFELIKSCIKPEKIKSFDDIDAFVNLFEYILAYSKLDEALRKRR
;
A
#
# COMPACT_ATOMS: atom_id res chain seq x y z
N MET A 1 17.02 9.74 -20.54
CA MET A 1 15.64 10.26 -20.37
C MET A 1 14.87 9.68 -19.16
N ASN A 2 15.48 8.89 -18.26
CA ASN A 2 14.75 8.14 -17.21
C ASN A 2 14.65 8.79 -15.81
N ARG A 3 15.40 9.87 -15.54
CA ARG A 3 15.40 10.55 -14.22
C ARG A 3 14.10 11.32 -13.95
N ASN A 4 13.57 12.00 -14.95
CA ASN A 4 12.38 12.85 -14.81
C ASN A 4 11.12 12.02 -14.50
N ARG A 5 10.99 10.83 -15.10
CA ARG A 5 9.85 9.93 -14.88
C ARG A 5 9.86 9.33 -13.47
N ASN A 6 11.02 8.87 -13.00
CA ASN A 6 11.16 8.35 -11.63
C ASN A 6 10.89 9.44 -10.58
N GLN A 7 11.37 10.67 -10.81
CA GLN A 7 11.07 11.81 -9.92
C GLN A 7 9.57 12.10 -9.87
N GLN A 8 8.90 12.13 -11.03
CA GLN A 8 7.46 12.37 -11.08
C GLN A 8 6.65 11.27 -10.37
N GLN A 9 7.02 10.00 -10.54
CA GLN A 9 6.39 8.87 -9.85
C GLN A 9 6.53 8.98 -8.32
N THR A 10 7.73 9.31 -7.85
CA THR A 10 7.99 9.50 -6.41
C THR A 10 7.18 10.67 -5.85
N GLU A 11 7.08 11.80 -6.55
CA GLU A 11 6.29 12.95 -6.08
C GLU A 11 4.79 12.65 -5.99
N VAL A 12 4.23 11.89 -6.94
CA VAL A 12 2.82 11.46 -6.89
C VAL A 12 2.55 10.61 -5.65
N ILE A 13 3.39 9.59 -5.39
CA ILE A 13 3.22 8.72 -4.23
C ILE A 13 3.44 9.50 -2.93
N ARG A 14 4.43 10.40 -2.90
CA ARG A 14 4.68 11.29 -1.76
C ARG A 14 3.48 12.19 -1.45
N GLY A 15 2.77 12.67 -2.46
CA GLY A 15 1.52 13.40 -2.30
C GLY A 15 0.48 12.60 -1.53
N ILE A 16 0.28 11.33 -1.88
CA ILE A 16 -0.63 10.41 -1.17
C ILE A 16 -0.16 10.20 0.27
N CYS A 17 1.13 9.95 0.48
CA CYS A 17 1.70 9.80 1.82
C CYS A 17 1.47 11.03 2.70
N ASN A 18 1.56 12.24 2.13
CA ASN A 18 1.32 13.48 2.86
C ASN A 18 -0.14 13.60 3.32
N ILE A 19 -1.10 13.26 2.46
CA ILE A 19 -2.52 13.25 2.82
C ILE A 19 -2.78 12.25 3.96
N ILE A 20 -2.21 11.04 3.88
CA ILE A 20 -2.31 10.01 4.94
C ILE A 20 -1.68 10.51 6.24
N ASN A 21 -0.52 11.16 6.17
CA ASN A 21 0.17 11.71 7.33
C ASN A 21 -0.60 12.87 7.99
N GLN A 22 -1.44 13.60 7.26
CA GLN A 22 -2.27 14.70 7.79
C GLN A 22 -3.58 14.21 8.44
N ALA A 23 -4.11 13.06 8.02
CA ALA A 23 -5.36 12.50 8.59
C ALA A 23 -5.18 12.03 10.04
N ASN A 24 -6.25 11.97 10.85
CA ASN A 24 -6.11 11.46 12.23
C ASN A 24 -6.10 9.93 12.29
N THR A 25 -6.82 9.28 11.38
CA THR A 25 -6.97 7.82 11.30
C THR A 25 -6.95 7.36 9.85
N LEU A 26 -6.70 6.06 9.60
CA LEU A 26 -6.67 5.53 8.23
C LEU A 26 -8.06 5.53 7.60
N LYS A 27 -9.11 5.18 8.35
CA LYS A 27 -10.47 5.11 7.80
C LYS A 27 -11.01 6.46 7.32
N GLU A 28 -10.54 7.58 7.88
CA GLU A 28 -10.89 8.94 7.44
C GLU A 28 -10.39 9.23 6.02
N VAL A 29 -9.18 8.80 5.69
CA VAL A 29 -8.52 9.11 4.42
C VAL A 29 -8.69 8.01 3.38
N LEU A 30 -8.62 6.75 3.81
CA LEU A 30 -8.76 5.55 2.98
C LEU A 30 -10.22 5.12 2.82
N THR A 31 -11.10 6.09 2.56
CA THR A 31 -12.52 5.80 2.26
C THR A 31 -12.61 4.99 0.97
N VAL A 32 -13.61 4.11 0.88
CA VAL A 32 -13.85 3.27 -0.32
C VAL A 32 -13.78 4.09 -1.60
N LYS A 33 -14.43 5.27 -1.63
CA LYS A 33 -14.42 6.18 -2.78
C LYS A 33 -13.00 6.59 -3.20
N ASN A 34 -12.15 6.95 -2.24
CA ASN A 34 -10.79 7.43 -2.51
C ASN A 34 -9.85 6.33 -2.99
N ILE A 35 -10.09 5.07 -2.56
CA ILE A 35 -9.19 3.96 -2.86
C ILE A 35 -9.68 3.07 -4.01
N SER A 36 -10.99 2.91 -4.24
CA SER A 36 -11.52 1.91 -5.19
C SER A 36 -11.74 2.45 -6.60
N LEU A 37 -12.11 3.73 -6.74
CA LEU A 37 -12.51 4.29 -8.04
C LEU A 37 -11.30 4.50 -8.97
N PRO A 38 -11.52 4.48 -10.30
CA PRO A 38 -10.52 4.92 -11.27
C PRO A 38 -10.03 6.34 -10.96
N GLY A 39 -8.74 6.57 -11.04
CA GLY A 39 -8.07 7.80 -10.62
C GLY A 39 -7.86 7.92 -9.11
N GLY A 40 -8.33 6.97 -8.31
CA GLY A 40 -8.12 6.91 -6.86
C GLY A 40 -6.70 6.53 -6.46
N TYR A 41 -6.46 6.43 -5.15
CA TYR A 41 -5.13 6.17 -4.59
C TYR A 41 -4.57 4.82 -5.05
N ALA A 42 -5.38 3.77 -5.07
CA ALA A 42 -4.90 2.43 -5.41
C ALA A 42 -4.43 2.33 -6.86
N GLU A 43 -5.20 2.84 -7.81
CA GLU A 43 -4.81 2.87 -9.23
C GLU A 43 -3.59 3.77 -9.45
N THR A 44 -3.58 4.93 -8.79
CA THR A 44 -2.45 5.88 -8.88
C THR A 44 -1.16 5.23 -8.40
N VAL A 45 -1.19 4.53 -7.25
CA VAL A 45 -0.03 3.81 -6.74
C VAL A 45 0.37 2.69 -7.70
N ALA A 46 -0.57 1.86 -8.14
CA ALA A 46 -0.31 0.74 -9.04
C ALA A 46 0.37 1.16 -10.36
N LYS A 47 0.04 2.33 -10.92
CA LYS A 47 0.64 2.87 -12.14
C LYS A 47 2.02 3.51 -11.93
N ASN A 48 2.33 3.94 -10.70
CA ASN A 48 3.53 4.73 -10.41
C ASN A 48 4.61 3.96 -9.65
N ILE A 49 4.33 2.76 -9.15
CA ILE A 49 5.34 1.82 -8.65
C ILE A 49 5.99 1.06 -9.82
N LYS A 50 7.26 0.67 -9.67
CA LYS A 50 7.93 -0.24 -10.63
C LYS A 50 7.24 -1.61 -10.63
N ASP A 51 7.53 -2.42 -11.64
CA ASP A 51 7.03 -3.80 -11.71
C ASP A 51 7.34 -4.56 -10.43
N ILE A 52 6.32 -4.70 -9.60
CA ILE A 52 6.40 -5.45 -8.35
C ILE A 52 6.26 -6.91 -8.71
N ASN A 53 7.17 -7.73 -8.18
CA ASN A 53 7.01 -9.17 -8.25
C ASN A 53 5.67 -9.56 -7.58
N PRO A 54 4.68 -10.10 -8.32
CA PRO A 54 3.36 -10.38 -7.78
C PRO A 54 3.39 -11.32 -6.57
N SER A 55 4.38 -12.20 -6.51
CA SER A 55 4.56 -13.11 -5.37
C SER A 55 4.94 -12.39 -4.08
N GLN A 56 5.70 -11.30 -4.16
CA GLN A 56 6.09 -10.51 -2.98
C GLN A 56 4.92 -9.65 -2.50
N LEU A 57 4.23 -9.00 -3.44
CA LEU A 57 3.04 -8.20 -3.12
C LEU A 57 1.96 -9.05 -2.46
N ARG A 58 1.76 -10.28 -2.97
CA ARG A 58 0.81 -11.23 -2.40
C ARG A 58 1.20 -11.67 -0.99
N LYS A 59 2.49 -11.95 -0.72
CA LYS A 59 2.96 -12.30 0.63
C LYS A 59 2.66 -11.21 1.66
N PHE A 60 2.90 -9.94 1.30
CA PHE A 60 2.58 -8.81 2.19
C PHE A 60 1.06 -8.68 2.39
N PHE A 61 0.29 -8.83 1.32
CA PHE A 61 -1.17 -8.82 1.42
C PHE A 61 -1.70 -9.95 2.30
N ASP A 62 -1.17 -11.17 2.18
CA ASP A 62 -1.59 -12.31 3.01
C ASP A 62 -1.35 -12.02 4.50
N THR A 63 -0.24 -11.36 4.83
CA THR A 63 0.05 -10.93 6.22
C THR A 63 -0.94 -9.84 6.70
N ALA A 64 -1.31 -8.89 5.84
CA ALA A 64 -2.36 -7.91 6.14
C ALA A 64 -3.72 -8.58 6.37
N LYS A 65 -4.08 -9.60 5.57
CA LYS A 65 -5.32 -10.39 5.76
C LYS A 65 -5.29 -11.20 7.06
N ILE A 66 -4.14 -11.76 7.44
CA ILE A 66 -3.97 -12.44 8.72
C ILE A 66 -4.20 -11.46 9.88
N ALA A 67 -3.69 -10.22 9.78
CA ALA A 67 -3.93 -9.18 10.78
C ALA A 67 -5.43 -8.85 10.92
N GLN A 68 -6.14 -8.73 9.81
CA GLN A 68 -7.59 -8.49 9.78
C GLN A 68 -8.40 -9.60 10.49
N GLN A 69 -7.95 -10.86 10.39
CA GLN A 69 -8.67 -12.01 10.92
C GLN A 69 -8.39 -12.31 12.41
N ARG A 70 -7.49 -11.56 13.07
CA ARG A 70 -7.21 -11.78 14.50
C ARG A 70 -8.39 -11.35 15.36
N LYS A 71 -8.56 -12.03 16.50
CA LYS A 71 -9.67 -11.80 17.44
C LYS A 71 -9.49 -10.55 18.31
N SER A 72 -8.26 -10.14 18.61
CA SER A 72 -7.98 -8.95 19.41
C SER A 72 -7.28 -7.89 18.57
N PHE A 73 -7.68 -6.64 18.79
CA PHE A 73 -7.12 -5.48 18.08
C PHE A 73 -5.61 -5.36 18.27
N GLU A 74 -5.12 -5.65 19.48
CA GLU A 74 -3.68 -5.69 19.78
C GLU A 74 -2.95 -6.75 18.93
N SER A 75 -3.51 -7.96 18.81
CA SER A 75 -2.92 -9.01 17.97
C SER A 75 -2.94 -8.64 16.49
N SER A 76 -4.01 -7.98 16.03
CA SER A 76 -4.10 -7.43 14.67
C SER A 76 -3.00 -6.39 14.43
N CYS A 77 -2.85 -5.42 15.33
CA CYS A 77 -1.83 -4.38 15.24
C CYS A 77 -0.42 -4.96 15.26
N ASN A 78 -0.12 -5.87 16.20
CA ASN A 78 1.19 -6.52 16.28
C ASN A 78 1.53 -7.26 14.99
N THR A 79 0.57 -8.00 14.42
CA THR A 79 0.75 -8.67 13.12
C THR A 79 1.00 -7.64 12.02
N LEU A 80 0.19 -6.57 11.97
CA LEU A 80 0.30 -5.54 10.94
C LEU A 80 1.63 -4.79 11.00
N PHE A 81 2.14 -4.48 12.19
CA PHE A 81 3.42 -3.82 12.41
C PHE A 81 4.60 -4.64 11.88
N THR A 82 4.50 -5.97 11.82
CA THR A 82 5.54 -6.82 11.22
C THR A 82 5.72 -6.60 9.71
N LEU A 83 4.74 -6.03 9.01
CA LEU A 83 4.86 -5.72 7.58
C LEU A 83 5.97 -4.71 7.30
N VAL A 84 6.17 -3.74 8.19
CA VAL A 84 7.18 -2.68 8.00
C VAL A 84 8.59 -3.28 7.87
N PRO A 85 9.11 -4.06 8.84
CA PRO A 85 10.43 -4.69 8.68
C PRO A 85 10.49 -5.74 7.56
N GLN A 86 9.40 -6.48 7.29
CA GLN A 86 9.36 -7.44 6.18
C GLN A 86 9.53 -6.74 4.81
N MET A 87 8.83 -5.62 4.62
CA MET A 87 8.95 -4.84 3.40
C MET A 87 10.31 -4.15 3.30
N ALA A 88 10.84 -3.61 4.40
CA ALA A 88 12.17 -3.02 4.44
C ALA A 88 13.25 -4.02 3.99
N TYR A 89 13.17 -5.26 4.47
CA TYR A 89 14.06 -6.35 4.03
C TYR A 89 13.93 -6.61 2.52
N SER A 90 12.70 -6.72 2.00
CA SER A 90 12.48 -6.95 0.58
C SER A 90 12.94 -5.79 -0.30
N VAL A 91 12.81 -4.53 0.15
CA VAL A 91 13.38 -3.37 -0.55
C VAL A 91 14.91 -3.45 -0.57
N GLY A 92 15.56 -3.78 0.56
CA GLY A 92 17.01 -3.95 0.62
C GLY A 92 17.53 -5.10 -0.26
N ARG A 93 16.67 -6.06 -0.63
CA ARG A 93 16.94 -7.14 -1.58
C ARG A 93 16.53 -6.81 -3.02
N GLU A 94 16.08 -5.58 -3.28
CA GLU A 94 15.58 -5.11 -4.59
C GLU A 94 14.36 -5.90 -5.10
N LEU A 95 13.60 -6.51 -4.19
CA LEU A 95 12.41 -7.32 -4.50
C LEU A 95 11.10 -6.54 -4.37
N CYS A 96 11.15 -5.31 -3.85
CA CYS A 96 9.99 -4.45 -3.64
C CYS A 96 10.33 -3.01 -4.03
N ASP A 97 9.34 -2.29 -4.57
CA ASP A 97 9.50 -0.88 -4.94
C ASP A 97 9.63 0.01 -3.68
N PRO A 98 10.66 0.87 -3.58
CA PRO A 98 10.84 1.76 -2.43
C PRO A 98 9.66 2.71 -2.20
N ASN A 99 8.96 3.15 -3.25
CA ASN A 99 7.81 4.04 -3.08
C ASN A 99 6.60 3.29 -2.50
N LEU A 100 6.42 2.01 -2.84
CA LEU A 100 5.41 1.18 -2.18
C LEU A 100 5.72 1.06 -0.68
N PHE A 101 6.98 0.83 -0.32
CA PHE A 101 7.38 0.78 1.08
C PHE A 101 7.08 2.07 1.83
N GLU A 102 7.41 3.23 1.26
CA GLU A 102 7.12 4.53 1.89
C GLU A 102 5.61 4.76 2.05
N LEU A 103 4.78 4.33 1.10
CA LEU A 103 3.32 4.35 1.25
C LEU A 103 2.87 3.49 2.43
N ILE A 104 3.27 2.21 2.47
CA ILE A 104 2.83 1.30 3.53
C ILE A 104 3.32 1.76 4.90
N LYS A 105 4.56 2.25 5.00
CA LYS A 105 5.12 2.87 6.21
C LYS A 105 4.35 4.12 6.65
N SER A 106 3.81 4.89 5.72
CA SER A 106 2.95 6.03 6.06
C SER A 106 1.61 5.61 6.67
N CYS A 107 1.08 4.46 6.25
CA CYS A 107 -0.16 3.88 6.79
C CYS A 107 0.05 3.18 8.13
N ILE A 108 1.08 2.33 8.24
CA ILE A 108 1.31 1.46 9.40
C ILE A 108 2.05 2.24 10.48
N LYS A 109 1.28 3.03 11.23
CA LYS A 109 1.76 3.79 12.39
C LYS A 109 0.80 3.62 13.56
N PRO A 110 1.30 3.49 14.82
CA PRO A 110 0.44 3.36 16.00
C PRO A 110 -0.58 4.49 16.12
N GLU A 111 -0.21 5.71 15.75
CA GLU A 111 -1.10 6.87 15.82
C GLU A 111 -2.21 6.88 14.75
N LYS A 112 -2.09 6.09 13.67
CA LYS A 112 -3.04 6.05 12.55
C LYS A 112 -4.05 4.91 12.66
N ILE A 113 -3.68 3.82 13.33
CA ILE A 113 -4.49 2.61 13.47
C ILE A 113 -5.09 2.59 14.86
N LYS A 114 -6.36 3.01 14.99
CA LYS A 114 -7.05 3.14 16.28
C LYS A 114 -8.23 2.18 16.44
N SER A 115 -8.66 1.54 15.35
CA SER A 115 -9.82 0.66 15.31
C SER A 115 -9.67 -0.43 14.24
N PHE A 116 -10.49 -1.49 14.31
CA PHE A 116 -10.54 -2.51 13.26
C PHE A 116 -10.88 -1.93 11.89
N ASP A 117 -11.74 -0.90 11.83
CA ASP A 117 -12.05 -0.18 10.60
C ASP A 117 -10.78 0.40 9.91
N ASP A 118 -9.78 0.83 10.68
CA ASP A 118 -8.52 1.35 10.13
C ASP A 118 -7.70 0.23 9.46
N ILE A 119 -7.74 -0.96 10.07
CA ILE A 119 -7.12 -2.17 9.53
C ILE A 119 -7.85 -2.60 8.27
N ASP A 120 -9.18 -2.58 8.26
CA ASP A 120 -9.99 -2.88 7.09
C ASP A 120 -9.71 -1.90 5.95
N ALA A 121 -9.64 -0.60 6.25
CA ALA A 121 -9.32 0.43 5.27
C ALA A 121 -7.93 0.24 4.65
N PHE A 122 -6.93 -0.13 5.47
CA PHE A 122 -5.60 -0.48 5.00
C PHE A 122 -5.60 -1.72 4.11
N VAL A 123 -6.28 -2.79 4.54
CA VAL A 123 -6.37 -4.05 3.79
C VAL A 123 -7.05 -3.82 2.44
N ASN A 124 -8.14 -3.05 2.42
CA ASN A 124 -8.84 -2.70 1.19
C ASN A 124 -7.95 -1.90 0.23
N LEU A 125 -7.22 -0.90 0.74
CA LEU A 125 -6.25 -0.16 -0.08
C LEU A 125 -5.25 -1.13 -0.73
N PHE A 126 -4.70 -2.05 0.07
CA PHE A 126 -3.68 -2.98 -0.41
C PHE A 126 -4.24 -3.97 -1.45
N GLU A 127 -5.46 -4.47 -1.22
CA GLU A 127 -6.21 -5.33 -2.13
C GLU A 127 -6.46 -4.63 -3.48
N TYR A 128 -6.84 -3.36 -3.44
CA TYR A 128 -7.13 -2.59 -4.65
C TYR A 128 -5.84 -2.26 -5.41
N ILE A 129 -4.72 -1.98 -4.73
CA ILE A 129 -3.41 -1.82 -5.38
C ILE A 129 -3.05 -3.11 -6.13
N LEU A 130 -3.25 -4.27 -5.51
CA LEU A 130 -3.04 -5.57 -6.13
C LEU A 130 -3.91 -5.76 -7.40
N ALA A 131 -5.20 -5.42 -7.31
CA ALA A 131 -6.12 -5.54 -8.42
C ALA A 131 -5.71 -4.66 -9.61
N TYR A 132 -5.41 -3.38 -9.36
CA TYR A 132 -4.99 -2.45 -10.40
C TYR A 132 -3.59 -2.77 -10.95
N SER A 133 -2.67 -3.27 -10.13
CA SER A 133 -1.35 -3.71 -10.57
C SER A 133 -1.46 -4.87 -11.57
N LYS A 134 -2.34 -5.83 -11.30
CA LYS A 134 -2.62 -6.95 -12.21
C LYS A 134 -3.27 -6.48 -13.52
N LEU A 135 -4.15 -5.48 -13.45
CA LEU A 135 -4.74 -4.88 -14.65
C LEU A 135 -3.67 -4.19 -15.51
N ASP A 136 -2.79 -3.39 -14.91
CA ASP A 136 -1.72 -2.68 -15.61
C ASP A 136 -0.75 -3.67 -16.29
N GLU A 137 -0.38 -4.75 -15.60
CA GLU A 137 0.43 -5.84 -16.17
C GLU A 137 -0.24 -6.47 -17.41
N ALA A 138 -1.54 -6.77 -17.32
CA ALA A 138 -2.30 -7.35 -18.42
C ALA A 138 -2.41 -6.41 -19.63
N LEU A 139 -2.50 -5.09 -19.39
CA LEU A 139 -2.54 -4.08 -20.45
C LEU A 139 -1.18 -3.89 -21.13
N ARG A 140 -0.07 -3.97 -20.38
CA ARG A 140 1.29 -3.91 -20.94
C ARG A 140 1.61 -5.10 -21.83
N LYS A 141 1.16 -6.31 -21.48
CA LYS A 141 1.35 -7.53 -22.30
C LYS A 141 0.60 -7.54 -23.62
N ARG A 142 -0.40 -6.66 -23.79
CA ARG A 142 -1.22 -6.54 -25.01
C ARG A 142 -0.71 -5.46 -25.98
N ARG A 143 0.33 -4.72 -25.61
CA ARG A 143 0.99 -3.70 -26.43
C ARG A 143 2.30 -4.26 -26.99
#